data_AF-A0A9R0W2P5-F1
#
_entry.id   AF-A0A9R0W2P5-F1
#
_cell.length_a   1.000
_cell.length_b   1.000
_cell.length_c   1.000
_cell.angle_alpha   90.00
_cell.angle_beta   90.00
_cell.angle_gamma   90.00
#
_symmetry.space_group_name_H-M   'P 1'
#
loop_
_entity.id
_entity.type
_entity.pdbx_description
1 polymer ?
#
loop_
_entity_poly.entity_id
_entity_poly.type
_entity_poly.pdbx_seq_one_letter_code
_entity_poly.pdbx_strand_id
1 'polypeptide(L)'
;MASPLSRMPPLAAAAMECRLSGRLGTEARDMSLSPSKGYYSRVRLHGDLVVSYWLRAVGGAVRPTLQHEEAAPRRFDHKFPLLNSLNANHHSACRDAMHEVLLRARTPLGLDAGSWDDSLADHLATLTVDAVRREHGAGEHRGVPPRFDVDMALTIVAEFVYSEPKALLLACDKAAAATTTTAPPCQGQARDAECRVCMEAKEDTMVRLPCSHSFHRGCILPCFHKVATCPMCGHDVAKYLAAATNTPIGKLPAGLSGP
;
A
#
# COMPACT_ATOMS: atom_id res chain seq x y z
N MET A 1 -14.98 0.19 -7.87
CA MET A 1 -15.00 -1.26 -7.57
C MET A 1 -14.89 -1.44 -6.06
N ALA A 2 -15.45 -2.49 -5.45
CA ALA A 2 -15.32 -2.67 -3.99
C ALA A 2 -13.88 -3.08 -3.62
N SER A 3 -13.35 -2.49 -2.55
CA SER A 3 -12.00 -2.84 -2.07
C SER A 3 -11.99 -4.29 -1.53
N PRO A 4 -10.97 -5.11 -1.88
CA PRO A 4 -10.85 -6.46 -1.35
C PRO A 4 -10.79 -6.53 0.18
N LEU A 5 -10.30 -5.45 0.81
CA LEU A 5 -10.11 -5.38 2.26
C LEU A 5 -11.42 -5.23 3.03
N SER A 6 -12.50 -4.79 2.36
CA SER A 6 -13.80 -4.56 2.99
C SER A 6 -14.44 -5.82 3.59
N ARG A 7 -14.03 -7.00 3.12
CA ARG A 7 -14.54 -8.31 3.56
C ARG A 7 -13.70 -8.95 4.68
N MET A 8 -12.57 -8.35 5.04
CA MET A 8 -11.64 -8.90 6.02
C MET A 8 -11.99 -8.43 7.45
N PRO A 9 -11.63 -9.21 8.49
CA PRO A 9 -11.62 -8.71 9.86
C PRO A 9 -10.81 -7.39 9.95
N PRO A 10 -11.26 -6.36 10.70
CA PRO A 10 -10.60 -5.05 10.70
C PRO A 10 -9.12 -5.09 11.07
N LEU A 11 -8.74 -5.97 12.01
CA LEU A 11 -7.35 -6.14 12.41
C LEU A 11 -6.50 -6.81 11.32
N ALA A 12 -7.10 -7.73 10.56
CA ALA A 12 -6.44 -8.36 9.42
C ALA A 12 -6.26 -7.36 8.27
N ALA A 13 -7.27 -6.52 8.00
CA ALA A 13 -7.17 -5.43 7.03
C ALA A 13 -6.07 -4.43 7.41
N ALA A 14 -5.94 -4.06 8.69
CA ALA A 14 -4.88 -3.18 9.18
C ALA A 14 -3.46 -3.79 9.06
N ALA A 15 -3.37 -5.12 8.99
CA ALA A 15 -2.13 -5.86 8.77
C ALA A 15 -1.81 -6.12 7.30
N MET A 16 -2.68 -5.67 6.38
CA MET A 16 -2.45 -5.74 4.94
C MET A 16 -1.65 -4.54 4.44
N GLU A 17 -0.70 -4.77 3.55
CA GLU A 17 -0.03 -3.75 2.75
C GLU A 17 -0.46 -3.91 1.29
N CYS A 18 -0.87 -2.84 0.63
CA CYS A 18 -1.19 -2.87 -0.80
C CYS A 18 -0.09 -2.11 -1.57
N ARG A 19 0.65 -2.82 -2.41
CA ARG A 19 1.72 -2.28 -3.24
C ARG A 19 1.19 -2.21 -4.67
N LEU A 20 1.25 -1.01 -5.24
CA LEU A 20 0.75 -0.74 -6.58
C LEU A 20 1.94 -0.47 -7.49
N SER A 21 1.97 -1.15 -8.62
CA SER A 21 2.91 -0.85 -9.69
C SER A 21 2.16 -0.77 -11.01
N GLY A 22 2.76 -0.13 -11.99
CA GLY A 22 2.16 0.02 -13.31
C GLY A 22 3.19 -0.15 -14.39
N ARG A 23 2.75 -0.68 -15.53
CA ARG A 23 3.54 -0.66 -16.76
C ARG A 23 2.66 -0.14 -17.87
N LEU A 24 3.17 0.84 -18.59
CA LEU A 24 2.63 1.15 -19.90
C LEU A 24 3.08 0.04 -20.86
N GLY A 25 2.21 -0.35 -21.78
CA GLY A 25 2.66 -1.18 -22.88
C GLY A 25 3.73 -0.46 -23.71
N THR A 26 4.53 -1.23 -24.45
CA THR A 26 5.67 -0.73 -25.23
C THR A 26 5.29 -0.23 -26.62
N GLU A 27 4.04 -0.39 -27.03
CA GLU A 27 3.58 -0.05 -28.37
C GLU A 27 3.21 1.42 -28.46
N ALA A 28 3.42 2.04 -29.62
CA ALA A 28 3.06 3.45 -29.84
C ALA A 28 1.55 3.74 -29.66
N ARG A 29 0.69 2.72 -29.70
CA ARG A 29 -0.75 2.80 -29.42
C ARG A 29 -1.09 2.83 -27.93
N ASP A 30 -0.16 2.44 -27.07
CA ASP A 30 -0.38 2.34 -25.63
C ASP A 30 -0.33 3.73 -24.97
N MET A 31 0.14 4.74 -25.71
CA MET A 31 0.00 6.13 -25.32
C MET A 31 -0.26 7.03 -26.53
N SER A 32 -1.27 7.87 -26.44
CA SER A 32 -1.55 8.89 -27.46
C SER A 32 -1.80 10.25 -26.85
N LEU A 33 -1.51 11.29 -27.64
CA LEU A 33 -1.81 12.68 -27.31
C LEU A 33 -2.74 13.25 -28.36
N SER A 34 -3.70 14.05 -27.91
CA SER A 34 -4.57 14.81 -28.80
C SER A 34 -4.81 16.21 -28.26
N PRO A 35 -5.00 17.23 -29.11
CA PRO A 35 -5.37 18.56 -28.65
C PRO A 35 -6.68 18.52 -27.86
N SER A 36 -6.68 19.10 -26.65
CA SER A 36 -7.89 19.20 -25.84
C SER A 36 -8.77 20.33 -26.36
N LYS A 37 -10.06 20.01 -26.59
CA LYS A 37 -11.10 21.01 -26.91
C LYS A 37 -11.68 21.68 -25.65
N GLY A 38 -11.25 21.24 -24.46
CA GLY A 38 -11.78 21.70 -23.18
C GLY A 38 -10.95 22.82 -22.54
N TYR A 39 -11.46 23.36 -21.44
CA TYR A 39 -10.76 24.38 -20.64
C TYR A 39 -9.55 23.84 -19.86
N TYR A 40 -9.34 22.52 -19.83
CA TYR A 40 -8.26 21.85 -19.13
C TYR A 40 -7.80 20.59 -19.88
N SER A 41 -6.56 20.17 -19.63
CA SER A 41 -6.00 18.90 -20.13
C SER A 41 -6.60 17.73 -19.36
N ARG A 42 -6.75 16.55 -19.97
CA ARG A 42 -7.22 15.34 -19.28
C ARG A 42 -6.24 14.19 -19.45
N VAL A 43 -6.22 13.30 -18.48
CA VAL A 43 -5.53 12.01 -18.58
C VAL A 43 -6.58 10.91 -18.52
N ARG A 44 -6.65 10.08 -19.56
CA ARG A 44 -7.41 8.83 -19.54
C ARG A 44 -6.44 7.71 -19.22
N LEU A 45 -6.72 7.00 -18.13
CA LEU A 45 -6.05 5.75 -17.80
C LEU A 45 -7.02 4.61 -18.06
N HIS A 46 -6.62 3.66 -18.89
CA HIS A 46 -7.39 2.45 -19.15
C HIS A 46 -6.49 1.22 -19.22
N GLY A 47 -7.07 0.03 -19.16
CA GLY A 47 -6.34 -1.23 -19.31
C GLY A 47 -6.76 -2.26 -18.27
N ASP A 48 -5.79 -3.04 -17.80
CA ASP A 48 -6.00 -4.21 -16.97
C ASP A 48 -5.43 -4.02 -15.57
N LEU A 49 -6.21 -4.40 -14.55
CA LEU A 49 -5.81 -4.46 -13.16
C LEU A 49 -5.64 -5.93 -12.76
N VAL A 50 -4.39 -6.31 -12.50
CA VAL A 50 -4.01 -7.64 -11.99
C VAL A 50 -3.91 -7.55 -10.48
N VAL A 51 -4.61 -8.46 -9.78
CA VAL A 51 -4.66 -8.48 -8.31
C VAL A 51 -4.07 -9.79 -7.81
N SER A 52 -3.09 -9.69 -6.90
CA SER A 52 -2.46 -10.84 -6.27
C SER A 52 -2.39 -10.68 -4.75
N TYR A 53 -2.44 -11.82 -4.06
CA TYR A 53 -2.46 -11.91 -2.60
C TYR A 53 -1.28 -12.74 -2.12
N TRP A 54 -0.52 -12.14 -1.22
CA TRP A 54 0.74 -12.66 -0.72
C TRP A 54 0.70 -12.78 0.80
N LEU A 55 1.33 -13.83 1.32
CA LEU A 55 1.43 -14.07 2.75
C LEU A 55 2.87 -13.91 3.21
N ARG A 56 3.06 -13.13 4.28
CA ARG A 56 4.28 -13.11 5.07
C ARG A 56 3.98 -13.77 6.42
N ALA A 57 4.28 -15.06 6.51
CA ALA A 57 4.01 -15.87 7.69
C ALA A 57 5.05 -15.63 8.80
N VAL A 58 4.63 -15.81 10.05
CA VAL A 58 5.55 -15.87 11.20
C VAL A 58 6.43 -17.12 11.07
N GLY A 59 7.75 -16.96 11.19
CA GLY A 59 8.72 -18.05 11.00
C GLY A 59 8.87 -18.51 9.55
N GLY A 60 8.22 -17.83 8.61
CA GLY A 60 8.31 -18.11 7.18
C GLY A 60 9.51 -17.44 6.51
N ALA A 61 9.57 -17.55 5.18
CA ALA A 61 10.60 -16.90 4.38
C ALA A 61 10.54 -15.36 4.49
N VAL A 62 11.70 -14.71 4.30
CA VAL A 62 11.80 -13.23 4.29
C VAL A 62 10.95 -12.61 3.16
N ARG A 63 10.86 -13.30 2.02
CA ARG A 63 10.02 -12.89 0.89
C ARG A 63 8.60 -13.43 1.11
N PRO A 64 7.56 -12.60 0.91
CA PRO A 64 6.18 -13.07 0.92
C PRO A 64 5.97 -14.18 -0.11
N THR A 65 5.06 -15.11 0.19
CA THR A 65 4.71 -16.22 -0.69
C THR A 65 3.37 -15.93 -1.37
N LEU A 66 3.30 -16.06 -2.70
CA LEU A 66 2.04 -15.93 -3.43
C LEU A 66 1.07 -17.02 -2.97
N GLN A 67 -0.16 -16.64 -2.69
CA GLN A 67 -1.20 -17.56 -2.24
C GLN A 67 -2.36 -17.63 -3.23
N HIS A 68 -2.72 -16.49 -3.78
CA HIS A 68 -3.81 -16.39 -4.75
C HIS A 68 -3.53 -15.25 -5.71
N GLU A 69 -3.86 -15.47 -6.97
CA GLU A 69 -3.91 -14.45 -8.02
C GLU A 69 -5.28 -14.57 -8.68
N GLU A 70 -5.92 -13.44 -8.96
CA GLU A 70 -7.22 -13.44 -9.62
C GLU A 70 -7.11 -14.03 -11.03
N ALA A 71 -8.02 -14.95 -11.36
CA ALA A 71 -7.94 -15.70 -12.61
C ALA A 71 -8.08 -14.83 -13.88
N ALA A 72 -8.74 -13.68 -13.77
CA ALA A 72 -8.93 -12.74 -14.87
C ALA A 72 -8.62 -11.31 -14.43
N PRO A 73 -7.79 -10.56 -15.19
CA PRO A 73 -7.56 -9.15 -14.90
C PRO A 73 -8.87 -8.35 -14.98
N ARG A 74 -8.99 -7.36 -14.11
CA ARG A 74 -10.15 -6.48 -14.08
C ARG A 74 -9.92 -5.30 -15.01
N ARG A 75 -10.82 -5.07 -15.97
CA ARG A 75 -10.70 -3.91 -16.87
C ARG A 75 -11.09 -2.61 -16.17
N PHE A 76 -10.38 -1.52 -16.47
CA PHE A 76 -10.71 -0.17 -16.02
C PHE A 76 -10.58 0.85 -17.15
N ASP A 77 -11.32 1.95 -17.04
CA ASP A 77 -11.27 3.11 -17.95
C ASP A 77 -11.76 4.34 -17.20
N HIS A 78 -10.83 5.23 -16.86
CA HIS A 78 -11.11 6.42 -16.06
C HIS A 78 -10.42 7.65 -16.62
N LYS A 79 -11.12 8.79 -16.56
CA LYS A 79 -10.63 10.10 -17.05
C LYS A 79 -10.48 11.05 -15.89
N PHE A 80 -9.33 11.71 -15.81
CA PHE A 80 -8.96 12.62 -14.74
C PHE A 80 -8.64 14.00 -15.31
N PRO A 81 -9.26 15.08 -14.80
CA PRO A 81 -8.89 16.44 -15.17
C PRO A 81 -7.53 16.80 -14.58
N LEU A 82 -6.66 17.40 -15.41
CA LEU A 82 -5.44 18.08 -15.00
C LEU A 82 -5.74 19.56 -14.81
N LEU A 83 -5.79 20.00 -13.55
CA LEU A 83 -6.07 21.40 -13.21
C LEU A 83 -4.93 22.33 -13.64
N ASN A 84 -3.70 21.80 -13.68
CA ASN A 84 -2.52 22.50 -14.19
C ASN A 84 -2.21 22.00 -15.61
N SER A 85 -1.85 22.93 -16.50
CA SER A 85 -1.42 22.57 -17.85
C SER A 85 -0.15 21.73 -17.82
N LEU A 86 -0.07 20.71 -18.68
CA LEU A 86 1.15 19.95 -18.90
C LEU A 86 2.24 20.89 -19.45
N ASN A 87 3.26 21.15 -18.65
CA ASN A 87 4.41 21.92 -19.09
C ASN A 87 5.50 20.96 -19.56
N ALA A 88 5.61 20.76 -20.88
CA ALA A 88 6.62 19.88 -21.48
C ALA A 88 8.08 20.36 -21.27
N ASN A 89 8.26 21.60 -20.81
CA ASN A 89 9.57 22.13 -20.44
C ASN A 89 9.92 21.87 -18.96
N HIS A 90 8.96 21.35 -18.17
CA HIS A 90 9.17 21.08 -16.76
C HIS A 90 8.70 19.66 -16.38
N HIS A 91 9.63 18.71 -16.51
CA HIS A 91 9.39 17.29 -16.21
C HIS A 91 8.84 17.06 -14.80
N SER A 92 9.36 17.75 -13.78
CA SER A 92 8.87 17.63 -12.41
C SER A 92 7.39 18.02 -12.27
N ALA A 93 6.93 19.10 -12.93
CA ALA A 93 5.51 19.45 -12.90
C ALA A 93 4.64 18.38 -13.59
N CYS A 94 5.16 17.73 -14.64
CA CYS A 94 4.47 16.63 -15.29
C CYS A 94 4.41 15.39 -14.37
N ARG A 95 5.50 15.04 -13.69
CA ARG A 95 5.57 13.97 -12.70
C ARG A 95 4.60 14.20 -11.55
N ASP A 96 4.58 15.39 -10.97
CA ASP A 96 3.69 15.71 -9.86
C ASP A 96 2.22 15.64 -10.31
N ALA A 97 1.91 16.07 -11.54
CA ALA A 97 0.59 15.93 -12.14
C ALA A 97 0.20 14.46 -12.36
N MET A 98 1.12 13.62 -12.86
CA MET A 98 0.87 12.18 -13.01
C MET A 98 0.69 11.49 -11.66
N HIS A 99 1.48 11.88 -10.66
CA HIS A 99 1.37 11.37 -9.30
C HIS A 99 -0.03 11.68 -8.70
N GLU A 100 -0.52 12.91 -8.85
CA GLU A 100 -1.89 13.27 -8.45
C GLU A 100 -2.97 12.47 -9.20
N VAL A 101 -2.79 12.23 -10.50
CA VAL A 101 -3.70 11.36 -11.28
C VAL A 101 -3.70 9.93 -10.72
N LEU A 102 -2.54 9.36 -10.44
CA LEU A 102 -2.40 8.02 -9.87
C LEU A 102 -3.01 7.91 -8.47
N LEU A 103 -2.83 8.93 -7.62
CA LEU A 103 -3.49 9.00 -6.31
C LEU A 103 -5.01 8.99 -6.44
N ARG A 104 -5.57 9.80 -7.35
CA ARG A 104 -7.01 9.87 -7.62
C ARG A 104 -7.55 8.60 -8.29
N ALA A 105 -6.72 7.86 -9.00
CA ALA A 105 -7.09 6.58 -9.61
C ALA A 105 -7.32 5.46 -8.59
N ARG A 106 -6.78 5.57 -7.37
CA ARG A 106 -6.94 4.54 -6.33
C ARG A 106 -8.40 4.25 -5.98
N THR A 107 -9.20 5.27 -5.74
CA THR A 107 -10.59 5.13 -5.32
C THR A 107 -11.49 4.44 -6.35
N PRO A 108 -11.53 4.85 -7.63
CA PRO A 108 -12.34 4.14 -8.61
C PRO A 108 -11.91 2.67 -8.79
N LEU A 109 -10.62 2.37 -8.62
CA LEU A 109 -10.05 1.01 -8.67
C LEU A 109 -10.28 0.20 -7.36
N GLY A 110 -10.74 0.81 -6.28
CA GLY A 110 -10.92 0.15 -4.97
C GLY A 110 -9.61 -0.09 -4.20
N LEU A 111 -8.59 0.75 -4.45
CA LEU A 111 -7.22 0.67 -3.94
C LEU A 111 -6.88 1.79 -2.94
N ASP A 112 -7.86 2.23 -2.14
CA ASP A 112 -7.76 3.42 -1.28
C ASP A 112 -6.65 3.38 -0.23
N ALA A 113 -6.07 2.21 0.07
CA ALA A 113 -4.94 2.05 0.99
C ALA A 113 -3.61 1.71 0.28
N GLY A 114 -3.58 1.67 -1.06
CA GLY A 114 -2.41 1.26 -1.84
C GLY A 114 -1.34 2.32 -1.98
N SER A 115 -0.07 1.93 -1.90
CA SER A 115 1.07 2.79 -2.21
C SER A 115 1.56 2.49 -3.62
N TRP A 116 1.58 3.49 -4.49
CA TRP A 116 2.28 3.40 -5.77
C TRP A 116 3.78 3.28 -5.55
N ASP A 117 4.47 2.62 -6.47
CA ASP A 117 5.92 2.75 -6.59
C ASP A 117 6.30 4.18 -7.01
N ASP A 118 7.49 4.61 -6.58
CA ASP A 118 7.97 5.97 -6.82
C ASP A 118 8.34 6.22 -8.30
N SER A 119 8.44 5.16 -9.11
CA SER A 119 8.94 5.22 -10.48
C SER A 119 7.85 5.35 -11.54
N LEU A 120 6.62 4.91 -11.28
CA LEU A 120 5.54 4.96 -12.28
C LEU A 120 5.21 6.40 -12.69
N ALA A 121 5.04 7.31 -11.72
CA ALA A 121 4.73 8.71 -12.02
C ALA A 121 5.84 9.36 -12.87
N ASP A 122 7.09 9.05 -12.57
CA ASP A 122 8.27 9.55 -13.28
C ASP A 122 8.35 9.00 -14.72
N HIS A 123 8.07 7.71 -14.88
CA HIS A 123 8.00 7.06 -16.18
C HIS A 123 6.89 7.65 -17.06
N LEU A 124 5.67 7.79 -16.52
CA LEU A 124 4.54 8.38 -17.26
C LEU A 124 4.80 9.84 -17.65
N ALA A 125 5.46 10.60 -16.78
CA ALA A 125 5.84 11.98 -17.07
C ALA A 125 6.85 12.07 -18.19
N THR A 126 7.87 11.20 -18.19
CA THR A 126 8.88 11.12 -19.24
C THR A 126 8.23 10.88 -20.60
N LEU A 127 7.36 9.87 -20.68
CA LEU A 127 6.63 9.55 -21.91
C LEU A 127 5.71 10.68 -22.37
N THR A 128 5.05 11.37 -21.43
CA THR A 128 4.18 12.51 -21.73
C THR A 128 4.97 13.68 -22.30
N VAL A 129 6.09 14.05 -21.66
CA VAL A 129 6.97 15.12 -22.11
C VAL A 129 7.52 14.82 -23.50
N ASP A 130 8.02 13.60 -23.72
CA ASP A 130 8.57 13.18 -25.01
C ASP A 130 7.51 13.20 -26.11
N ALA A 131 6.29 12.78 -25.79
CA ALA A 131 5.18 12.82 -26.74
C ALA A 131 4.75 14.26 -27.07
N VAL A 132 4.69 15.17 -26.08
CA VAL A 132 4.37 16.59 -26.34
C VAL A 132 5.43 17.26 -27.19
N ARG A 133 6.72 16.96 -26.93
CA ARG A 133 7.86 17.48 -27.72
C ARG A 133 7.83 17.01 -29.17
N ARG A 134 7.46 15.75 -29.42
CA ARG A 134 7.31 15.19 -30.76
C ARG A 134 6.20 15.90 -31.55
N GLU A 135 5.07 16.21 -30.92
CA GLU A 135 3.93 16.87 -31.55
C GLU A 135 4.15 18.38 -31.78
N HIS A 136 4.84 19.09 -30.88
CA HIS A 136 4.95 20.56 -30.93
C HIS A 136 6.19 21.08 -31.67
N GLY A 137 7.16 20.20 -31.97
CA GLY A 137 8.50 20.63 -32.36
C GLY A 137 9.18 21.44 -31.24
N ALA A 138 10.48 21.67 -31.36
CA ALA A 138 11.25 22.47 -30.40
C ALA A 138 10.97 24.00 -30.54
N GLY A 139 9.74 24.39 -30.88
CA GLY A 139 9.36 25.75 -31.23
C GLY A 139 8.92 26.58 -30.02
N GLU A 140 9.62 27.67 -29.76
CA GLU A 140 9.30 28.65 -28.71
C GLU A 140 8.10 29.51 -29.14
N HIS A 141 6.92 29.24 -28.59
CA HIS A 141 5.72 30.04 -28.87
C HIS A 141 5.44 31.03 -27.75
N ARG A 142 5.39 32.33 -28.08
CA ARG A 142 4.71 33.35 -27.26
C ARG A 142 3.19 33.11 -27.36
N GLY A 143 2.62 32.38 -26.41
CA GLY A 143 1.18 32.08 -26.37
C GLY A 143 0.74 31.26 -25.16
N VAL A 144 -0.57 31.06 -25.02
CA VAL A 144 -1.15 30.17 -23.99
C VAL A 144 -0.64 28.74 -24.24
N PRO A 145 -0.10 28.03 -23.23
CA PRO A 145 0.40 26.68 -23.43
C PRO A 145 -0.72 25.76 -23.97
N PRO A 146 -0.45 24.99 -25.03
CA PRO A 146 -1.45 24.12 -25.62
C PRO A 146 -1.88 23.04 -24.62
N ARG A 147 -3.18 22.69 -24.68
CA ARG A 147 -3.80 21.70 -23.78
C ARG A 147 -3.92 20.38 -24.51
N PHE A 148 -3.64 19.28 -23.82
CA PHE A 148 -3.69 17.94 -24.39
C PHE A 148 -4.56 17.02 -23.57
N ASP A 149 -5.30 16.19 -24.26
CA ASP A 149 -5.84 14.96 -23.69
C ASP A 149 -4.80 13.86 -23.93
N VAL A 150 -4.35 13.25 -22.84
CA VAL A 150 -3.40 12.13 -22.82
C VAL A 150 -4.17 10.84 -22.60
N ASP A 151 -4.02 9.88 -23.50
CA ASP A 151 -4.61 8.55 -23.38
C ASP A 151 -3.50 7.53 -23.09
N MET A 152 -3.63 6.75 -22.02
CA MET A 152 -2.63 5.79 -21.55
C MET A 152 -3.25 4.42 -21.26
N ALA A 153 -2.72 3.39 -21.91
CA ALA A 153 -3.05 1.99 -21.70
C ALA A 153 -2.07 1.34 -20.72
N LEU A 154 -2.53 1.12 -19.48
CA LEU A 154 -1.71 0.60 -18.38
C LEU A 154 -2.12 -0.81 -17.97
N THR A 155 -1.14 -1.65 -17.67
CA THR A 155 -1.33 -2.80 -16.79
C THR A 155 -0.93 -2.40 -15.38
N ILE A 156 -1.91 -2.34 -14.47
CA ILE A 156 -1.69 -2.05 -13.06
C ILE A 156 -1.63 -3.39 -12.32
N VAL A 157 -0.59 -3.58 -11.51
CA VAL A 157 -0.46 -4.74 -10.63
C VAL A 157 -0.65 -4.27 -9.19
N ALA A 158 -1.65 -4.83 -8.52
CA ALA A 158 -1.93 -4.61 -7.10
C ALA A 158 -1.56 -5.86 -6.30
N GLU A 159 -0.47 -5.78 -5.55
CA GLU A 159 0.01 -6.83 -4.65
C GLU A 159 -0.46 -6.54 -3.23
N PHE A 160 -1.36 -7.37 -2.71
CA PHE A 160 -1.84 -7.33 -1.33
C PHE A 160 -1.02 -8.28 -0.46
N VAL A 161 -0.15 -7.74 0.38
CA VAL A 161 0.73 -8.50 1.27
C VAL A 161 0.16 -8.52 2.69
N TYR A 162 -0.36 -9.66 3.10
CA TYR A 162 -0.80 -9.88 4.48
C TYR A 162 0.41 -10.24 5.36
N SER A 163 0.65 -9.43 6.40
CA SER A 163 1.75 -9.64 7.33
C SER A 163 1.27 -10.20 8.66
N GLU A 164 1.49 -11.50 8.88
CA GLU A 164 1.19 -12.13 10.18
C GLU A 164 1.96 -11.50 11.34
N PRO A 165 3.26 -11.14 11.21
CA PRO A 165 3.98 -10.43 12.27
C PRO A 165 3.30 -9.11 12.66
N LYS A 166 2.79 -8.36 11.67
CA LYS A 166 2.06 -7.10 11.91
C LYS A 166 0.70 -7.37 12.55
N ALA A 167 -0.03 -8.38 12.09
CA ALA A 167 -1.29 -8.80 12.67
C ALA A 167 -1.12 -9.29 14.13
N LEU A 168 -0.09 -10.08 14.39
CA LEU A 168 0.25 -10.59 15.72
C LEU A 168 0.56 -9.44 16.68
N LEU A 169 1.33 -8.44 16.23
CA LEU A 169 1.61 -7.25 17.02
C LEU A 169 0.33 -6.47 17.36
N LEU A 170 -0.54 -6.22 16.38
CA LEU A 170 -1.83 -5.55 16.59
C LEU A 170 -2.74 -6.33 17.54
N ALA A 171 -2.77 -7.65 17.43
CA ALA A 171 -3.57 -8.52 18.29
C ALA A 171 -3.07 -8.52 19.73
N CYS A 172 -1.76 -8.55 19.93
CA CYS A 172 -1.12 -8.46 21.23
C CYS A 172 -1.40 -7.12 21.92
N ASP A 173 -1.26 -6.01 21.18
CA ASP A 173 -1.52 -4.65 21.66
C ASP A 173 -2.98 -4.51 22.14
N LYS A 174 -3.93 -4.98 21.31
CA LYS A 174 -5.36 -5.00 21.65
C LYS A 174 -5.66 -5.87 22.88
N ALA A 175 -5.05 -7.04 22.97
CA ALA A 175 -5.24 -7.95 24.11
C ALA A 175 -4.65 -7.38 25.41
N ALA A 176 -3.48 -6.73 25.35
CA ALA A 176 -2.86 -6.08 26.51
C ALA A 176 -3.69 -4.89 27.02
N ALA A 177 -4.30 -4.12 26.10
CA ALA A 177 -5.22 -3.05 26.46
C ALA A 177 -6.44 -3.56 27.25
N ALA A 178 -7.01 -4.71 26.85
CA ALA A 178 -8.16 -5.31 27.52
C ALA A 178 -7.87 -5.80 28.95
N THR A 179 -6.67 -6.32 29.21
CA THR A 179 -6.29 -6.86 30.53
C THR A 179 -6.07 -5.77 31.58
N THR A 180 -5.80 -4.53 31.16
CA THR A 180 -5.48 -3.41 32.06
C THR A 180 -6.70 -2.90 32.85
N THR A 181 -7.92 -3.32 32.49
CA THR A 181 -9.17 -2.91 33.14
C THR A 181 -9.58 -3.82 34.32
N THR A 182 -8.93 -4.97 34.52
CA THR A 182 -9.41 -6.01 35.47
C THR A 182 -8.41 -6.48 36.54
N ALA A 183 -7.17 -5.97 36.57
CA ALA A 183 -6.19 -6.37 37.59
C ALA A 183 -5.80 -5.18 38.50
N PRO A 184 -5.71 -5.37 39.83
CA PRO A 184 -5.18 -4.34 40.73
C PRO A 184 -3.70 -4.07 40.38
N PRO A 185 -3.22 -2.81 40.49
CA PRO A 185 -1.85 -2.47 40.16
C PRO A 185 -0.89 -3.18 41.13
N CYS A 186 -0.13 -4.15 40.62
CA CYS A 186 1.01 -4.70 41.36
C CYS A 186 2.06 -3.61 41.52
N GLN A 187 2.37 -3.25 42.77
CA GLN A 187 3.36 -2.25 43.14
C GLN A 187 4.75 -2.62 42.56
N GLY A 188 5.24 -1.78 41.65
CA GLY A 188 6.51 -1.96 40.95
C GLY A 188 6.64 -1.13 39.66
N GLN A 189 5.91 -0.02 39.56
CA GLN A 189 5.85 0.84 38.38
C GLN A 189 7.13 1.68 38.24
N ALA A 190 8.19 1.06 37.73
CA ALA A 190 9.38 1.77 37.27
C ALA A 190 10.15 1.07 36.13
N ARG A 191 9.62 -0.02 35.54
CA ARG A 191 10.32 -0.81 34.50
C ARG A 191 9.57 -1.00 33.18
N ASP A 192 8.46 -0.27 33.01
CA ASP A 192 7.60 -0.30 31.81
C ASP A 192 7.88 0.86 30.83
N ALA A 193 8.95 1.63 31.06
CA ALA A 193 9.28 2.83 30.30
C ALA A 193 10.40 2.65 29.26
N GLU A 194 10.95 1.43 29.12
CA GLU A 194 12.07 1.15 28.22
C GLU A 194 11.81 -0.10 27.37
N CYS A 195 12.20 -0.02 26.10
CA CYS A 195 12.13 -1.14 25.18
C CYS A 195 13.19 -2.18 25.55
N ARG A 196 12.78 -3.43 25.78
CA ARG A 196 13.72 -4.48 26.20
C ARG A 196 14.64 -5.02 25.10
N VAL A 197 14.48 -4.54 23.86
CA VAL A 197 15.32 -4.93 22.72
C VAL A 197 16.45 -3.92 22.50
N CYS A 198 16.14 -2.62 22.41
CA CYS A 198 17.17 -1.59 22.22
C CYS A 198 17.61 -0.90 23.53
N MET A 199 16.91 -1.13 24.64
CA MET A 199 17.15 -0.50 25.95
C MET A 199 16.94 1.02 25.97
N GLU A 200 16.24 1.56 24.96
CA GLU A 200 15.90 2.98 24.89
C GLU A 200 14.50 3.27 25.44
N ALA A 201 14.30 4.53 25.85
CA ALA A 201 13.10 4.99 26.54
C ALA A 201 11.84 5.00 25.66
N LYS A 202 10.70 5.20 26.32
CA LYS A 202 9.38 5.22 25.73
C LYS A 202 9.22 6.36 24.72
N GLU A 203 9.05 5.98 23.47
CA GLU A 203 8.47 6.82 22.44
C GLU A 203 6.96 6.57 22.34
N ASP A 204 6.23 7.43 21.63
CA ASP A 204 4.77 7.28 21.37
C ASP A 204 4.39 5.99 20.64
N THR A 205 5.38 5.20 20.21
CA THR A 205 5.21 3.97 19.42
C THR A 205 5.45 2.68 20.22
N MET A 206 5.50 2.71 21.55
CA MET A 206 5.61 1.48 22.33
C MET A 206 4.34 0.62 22.27
N VAL A 207 4.53 -0.70 22.19
CA VAL A 207 3.49 -1.73 22.29
C VAL A 207 3.81 -2.62 23.47
N ARG A 208 2.76 -2.97 24.23
CA ARG A 208 2.86 -3.92 25.34
C ARG A 208 2.25 -5.25 24.93
N LEU A 209 2.97 -6.34 25.17
CA LEU A 209 2.45 -7.69 24.96
C LEU A 209 1.54 -8.12 26.13
N PRO A 210 0.68 -9.13 25.95
CA PRO A 210 -0.19 -9.64 27.02
C PRO A 210 0.57 -10.18 28.25
N CYS A 211 1.85 -10.52 28.10
CA CYS A 211 2.76 -10.87 29.19
C CYS A 211 3.45 -9.65 29.84
N SER A 212 2.86 -8.47 29.71
CA SER A 212 3.29 -7.15 30.23
C SER A 212 4.62 -6.58 29.76
N HIS A 213 5.40 -7.28 28.93
CA HIS A 213 6.64 -6.74 28.36
C HIS A 213 6.37 -5.72 27.26
N SER A 214 7.15 -4.62 27.25
CA SER A 214 6.97 -3.48 26.35
C SER A 214 8.14 -3.32 25.38
N PHE A 215 7.84 -2.96 24.13
CA PHE A 215 8.80 -2.83 23.03
C PHE A 215 8.38 -1.72 22.06
N HIS A 216 9.30 -1.08 21.34
CA HIS A 216 8.92 -0.28 20.17
C HIS A 216 8.37 -1.17 19.06
N ARG A 217 7.40 -0.70 18.26
CA ARG A 217 6.84 -1.49 17.13
C ARG A 217 7.95 -1.99 16.20
N GLY A 218 8.93 -1.11 15.90
CA GLY A 218 10.07 -1.43 15.04
C GLY A 218 11.02 -2.48 15.61
N CYS A 219 11.15 -2.56 16.95
CA CYS A 219 12.05 -3.52 17.59
C CYS A 219 11.44 -4.93 17.70
N ILE A 220 10.13 -5.02 17.97
CA ILE A 220 9.46 -6.32 18.17
C ILE A 220 9.08 -6.99 16.85
N LEU A 221 8.81 -6.23 15.79
CA LEU A 221 8.38 -6.79 14.50
C LEU A 221 9.43 -7.75 13.88
N PRO A 222 10.75 -7.45 13.87
CA PRO A 222 11.82 -8.39 13.51
C PRO A 222 11.82 -9.69 14.31
N CYS A 223 11.43 -9.67 15.59
CA CYS A 223 11.33 -10.87 16.40
C CYS A 223 10.14 -11.74 15.94
N PHE A 224 8.99 -11.12 15.69
CA PHE A 224 7.79 -11.82 15.19
C PHE A 224 7.93 -12.34 13.76
N HIS A 225 8.88 -11.82 12.97
CA HIS A 225 9.24 -12.49 11.71
C HIS A 225 9.80 -13.89 11.92
N LYS A 226 10.45 -14.16 13.07
CA LYS A 226 11.10 -15.44 13.36
C LYS A 226 10.19 -16.40 14.13
N VAL A 227 9.51 -15.92 15.17
CA VAL A 227 8.73 -16.76 16.08
C VAL A 227 7.64 -15.95 16.77
N ALA A 228 6.50 -16.58 17.04
CA ALA A 228 5.36 -15.98 17.74
C ALA A 228 5.51 -16.01 19.27
N THR A 229 6.68 -15.67 19.81
CA THR A 229 6.94 -15.67 21.25
C THR A 229 7.51 -14.34 21.73
N CYS A 230 7.27 -14.01 23.01
CA CYS A 230 7.90 -12.87 23.65
C CYS A 230 9.42 -13.09 23.74
N PRO A 231 10.27 -12.18 23.24
CA PRO A 231 11.73 -12.31 23.32
C PRO A 231 12.29 -12.35 24.74
N MET A 232 11.51 -11.87 25.74
CA MET A 232 11.97 -11.75 27.12
C MET A 232 11.62 -12.95 27.99
N CYS A 233 10.43 -13.53 27.82
CA CYS A 233 9.93 -14.59 28.69
C CYS A 233 9.49 -15.86 27.97
N GLY A 234 9.60 -15.90 26.63
CA GLY A 234 9.20 -17.06 25.83
C GLY A 234 7.68 -17.30 25.76
N HIS A 235 6.85 -16.41 26.31
CA HIS A 235 5.40 -16.56 26.27
C HIS A 235 4.90 -16.67 24.83
N ASP A 236 4.19 -17.76 24.52
CA ASP A 236 3.57 -17.99 23.22
C ASP A 236 2.37 -17.05 23.04
N VAL A 237 2.47 -16.18 22.03
CA VAL A 237 1.45 -15.20 21.67
C VAL A 237 0.69 -15.57 20.40
N ALA A 238 0.97 -16.71 19.78
CA ALA A 238 0.29 -17.18 18.55
C ALA A 238 -1.24 -17.20 18.69
N LYS A 239 -1.75 -17.59 19.87
CA LYS A 239 -3.19 -17.65 20.17
C LYS A 239 -3.92 -16.32 19.95
N TYR A 240 -3.25 -15.19 20.16
CA TYR A 240 -3.87 -13.86 19.98
C TYR A 240 -4.10 -13.54 18.51
N LEU A 241 -3.19 -13.98 17.63
CA LEU A 241 -3.38 -13.82 16.18
C LEU A 241 -4.59 -14.62 15.71
N ALA A 242 -4.65 -15.92 16.04
CA ALA A 242 -5.75 -16.79 15.62
C ALA A 242 -7.12 -16.27 16.09
N ALA A 243 -7.21 -15.79 17.33
CA ALA A 243 -8.44 -15.22 17.89
C ALA A 243 -8.84 -13.89 17.21
N ALA A 244 -7.87 -13.09 16.77
CA ALA A 244 -8.14 -11.77 16.19
C ALA A 244 -8.46 -11.80 14.69
N THR A 245 -8.00 -12.82 13.98
CA THR A 245 -8.12 -12.92 12.51
C THR A 245 -8.98 -14.09 12.06
N ASN A 246 -9.49 -14.90 13.00
CA ASN A 246 -10.23 -16.14 12.74
C ASN A 246 -9.50 -17.08 11.76
N THR A 247 -8.16 -17.07 11.79
CA THR A 247 -7.32 -17.73 10.78
C THR A 247 -6.09 -18.33 11.45
N PRO A 248 -5.72 -19.58 11.13
CA PRO A 248 -4.51 -20.18 11.68
C PRO A 248 -3.24 -19.52 11.10
N ILE A 249 -2.14 -19.62 11.83
CA ILE A 249 -0.81 -19.19 11.34
C ILE A 249 -0.47 -19.94 10.04
N GLY A 250 0.19 -19.24 9.13
CA GLY A 250 0.54 -19.70 7.81
C GLY A 250 -0.61 -19.65 6.79
N LYS A 251 -1.72 -18.95 7.09
CA LYS A 251 -2.87 -18.84 6.18
C LYS A 251 -3.33 -17.40 6.02
N LEU A 252 -3.80 -17.08 4.81
CA LEU A 252 -4.49 -15.83 4.55
C LEU A 252 -5.85 -15.80 5.26
N PRO A 253 -6.26 -14.63 5.79
CA PRO A 253 -7.58 -14.47 6.36
C PRO A 253 -8.69 -14.76 5.36
N ALA A 254 -9.74 -15.44 5.84
CA ALA A 254 -10.94 -15.70 5.05
C ALA A 254 -11.56 -14.40 4.53
N GLY A 255 -12.17 -14.47 3.34
CA GLY A 255 -12.74 -13.32 2.63
C GLY A 255 -12.01 -12.91 1.34
N LEU A 256 -10.86 -13.53 1.06
CA LEU A 256 -10.07 -13.30 -0.17
C LEU A 256 -10.23 -14.40 -1.22
N SER A 257 -10.68 -15.60 -0.83
CA SER A 257 -10.90 -16.74 -1.72
C SER A 257 -12.37 -16.87 -2.14
N GLY A 258 -12.82 -15.94 -2.99
CA GLY A 258 -13.94 -15.99 -3.95
C GLY A 258 -15.40 -16.22 -3.50
N PRO A 259 -16.39 -15.87 -4.35
CA PRO A 259 -16.37 -14.85 -5.42
C PRO A 259 -16.57 -13.42 -4.89
#